data_AF-A0A9N9D3L9-F1
#
_entry.id   AF-A0A9N9D3L9-F1
#
_cell.length_a   1.000
_cell.length_b   1.000
_cell.length_c   1.000
_cell.angle_alpha   90.00
_cell.angle_beta   90.00
_cell.angle_gamma   90.00
#
_symmetry.space_group_name_H-M   'P 1'
#
loop_
_entity.id
_entity.type
_entity.pdbx_description
1 polymer ?
#
loop_
_entity_poly.entity_id
_entity_poly.type
_entity_poly.pdbx_seq_one_letter_code
_entity_poly.pdbx_strand_id
1 'polypeptide(L)'
;MSETTGANINLNCLFMPINAFHGLPYRIHIIPISNASTVNALMSLIQSLMPGGLTHVNYQLRAFRPGPVVYVNMASGGRIGDYFGENLDRNIIHILVEPVPGEN
;
A
#
# COMPACT_ATOMS: atom_id res chain seq x y z
N MET A 1 21.35 21.40 8.26
CA MET A 1 20.46 20.52 7.48
C MET A 1 19.90 19.52 8.47
N SER A 2 18.61 19.59 8.79
CA SER A 2 18.00 18.67 9.75
C SER A 2 17.63 17.39 9.02
N GLU A 3 18.28 16.28 9.37
CA GLU A 3 17.83 14.94 9.04
C GLU A 3 16.44 14.77 9.68
N THR A 4 15.38 14.82 8.88
CA THR A 4 14.10 14.23 9.27
C THR A 4 14.29 12.71 9.23
N THR A 5 14.74 12.13 10.34
CA THR A 5 14.78 10.69 10.56
C THR A 5 13.35 10.15 10.52
N GLY A 6 12.95 9.61 9.38
CA GLY A 6 11.64 9.00 9.23
C GLY A 6 11.52 7.74 10.09
N ALA A 7 10.46 7.64 10.88
CA ALA A 7 10.16 6.45 11.67
C ALA A 7 9.86 5.26 10.74
N ASN A 8 10.36 4.08 11.13
CA ASN A 8 10.01 2.82 10.45
C ASN A 8 8.66 2.32 10.98
N ILE A 9 7.75 2.05 10.07
CA ILE A 9 6.40 1.55 10.36
C ILE A 9 6.17 0.22 9.62
N ASN A 10 5.21 -0.56 10.12
CA ASN A 10 4.75 -1.79 9.49
C ASN A 10 3.36 -1.57 8.91
N LEU A 11 3.23 -1.68 7.59
CA LEU A 11 1.97 -1.52 6.89
C LEU A 11 1.34 -2.88 6.60
N ASN A 12 0.10 -3.07 7.03
CA ASN A 12 -0.71 -4.25 6.72
C ASN A 12 -1.37 -4.02 5.36
N CYS A 13 -0.88 -4.70 4.34
CA CYS A 13 -1.36 -4.60 2.97
C CYS A 13 -2.23 -5.80 2.61
N LEU A 14 -3.34 -5.55 1.93
CA LEU A 14 -4.25 -6.58 1.43
C LEU A 14 -4.46 -6.42 -0.08
N PHE A 15 -4.21 -7.48 -0.83
CA PHE A 15 -4.57 -7.55 -2.25
C PHE A 15 -6.08 -7.78 -2.35
N MET A 16 -6.79 -6.83 -2.95
CA MET A 16 -8.24 -6.95 -3.09
C MET A 16 -8.57 -8.04 -4.12
N PRO A 17 -9.38 -9.06 -3.78
CA PRO A 17 -9.63 -10.22 -4.63
C PRO A 17 -10.65 -9.90 -5.75
N ILE A 18 -10.34 -8.88 -6.55
CA ILE A 18 -11.16 -8.38 -7.65
C ILE A 18 -10.34 -8.37 -8.95
N ASN A 19 -11.02 -8.43 -10.10
CA ASN A 19 -10.39 -8.35 -11.43
C ASN A 19 -9.15 -9.26 -11.58
N ALA A 20 -8.01 -8.70 -11.96
CA ALA A 20 -6.76 -9.43 -12.17
C ALA A 20 -6.21 -10.09 -10.89
N PHE A 21 -6.64 -9.65 -9.71
CA PHE A 21 -6.28 -10.27 -8.43
C PHE A 21 -7.30 -11.33 -7.98
N HIS A 22 -8.32 -11.62 -8.81
CA HIS A 22 -9.25 -12.70 -8.55
C HIS A 22 -8.51 -14.04 -8.42
N GLY A 23 -8.81 -14.80 -7.37
CA GLY A 23 -8.14 -16.06 -7.07
C GLY A 23 -6.85 -15.95 -6.25
N LEU A 24 -6.39 -14.73 -5.91
CA LEU A 24 -5.33 -14.57 -4.92
C LEU A 24 -5.82 -15.00 -3.53
N PRO A 25 -4.97 -15.64 -2.72
CA PRO A 25 -5.32 -16.00 -1.35
C PRO A 25 -5.56 -14.74 -0.51
N TYR A 26 -6.58 -14.77 0.33
CA TYR A 26 -6.84 -13.70 1.30
C TYR A 26 -5.76 -13.72 2.38
N ARG A 27 -4.72 -12.90 2.19
CA ARG A 27 -3.55 -12.83 3.08
C ARG A 27 -3.15 -11.38 3.32
N ILE A 28 -2.83 -11.08 4.59
CA ILE A 28 -2.24 -9.81 4.99
C ILE A 28 -0.73 -9.89 4.78
N HIS A 29 -0.18 -8.95 4.04
CA HIS A 29 1.25 -8.78 3.85
C HIS A 29 1.73 -7.63 4.73
N ILE A 30 2.64 -7.91 5.65
CA ILE A 30 3.24 -6.88 6.50
C ILE A 30 4.48 -6.33 5.80
N ILE A 31 4.44 -5.05 5.41
CA ILE A 31 5.53 -4.40 4.68
C ILE A 31 6.20 -3.36 5.60
N PRO A 32 7.46 -3.56 5.99
CA PRO A 32 8.22 -2.55 6.71
C PRO A 32 8.65 -1.43 5.76
N ILE A 33 8.43 -0.18 6.14
CA ILE A 33 8.84 1.00 5.36
C ILE A 33 9.04 2.21 6.26
N SER A 34 9.90 3.15 5.87
CA SER A 34 10.01 4.45 6.54
C SER A 34 8.84 5.34 6.15
N ASN A 35 8.26 6.07 7.10
CA ASN A 35 7.24 7.07 6.80
C ASN A 35 7.78 8.24 5.95
N ALA A 36 9.10 8.45 5.91
CA ALA A 36 9.74 9.44 5.04
C ALA A 36 9.83 8.98 3.58
N SER A 37 9.65 7.69 3.30
CA SER A 37 9.67 7.11 1.95
C SER A 37 8.48 7.58 1.10
N THR A 38 8.61 7.41 -0.20
CA THR A 38 7.55 7.73 -1.16
C THR A 38 6.59 6.55 -1.36
N VAL A 39 5.39 6.83 -1.86
CA VAL A 39 4.43 5.79 -2.27
C VAL A 39 5.01 4.90 -3.37
N ASN A 40 5.79 5.45 -4.30
CA ASN A 40 6.50 4.64 -5.31
C ASN A 40 7.44 3.59 -4.71
N ALA A 41 8.18 3.91 -3.64
CA ALA A 41 9.03 2.94 -2.97
C ALA A 41 8.20 1.77 -2.38
N LEU A 42 7.05 2.07 -1.80
CA LEU A 42 6.10 1.07 -1.33
C LEU A 42 5.55 0.22 -2.49
N MET A 43 5.19 0.84 -3.62
CA MET A 43 4.76 0.10 -4.81
C MET A 43 5.84 -0.85 -5.30
N SER A 44 7.11 -0.45 -5.34
CA SER A 44 8.21 -1.37 -5.71
C SER A 44 8.32 -2.57 -4.76
N LEU A 45 8.10 -2.37 -3.44
CA LEU A 45 8.07 -3.47 -2.49
C LEU A 45 6.88 -4.40 -2.75
N ILE A 46 5.67 -3.85 -2.96
CA ILE A 46 4.46 -4.63 -3.26
C ILE A 46 4.61 -5.41 -4.58
N GLN A 47 5.23 -4.81 -5.59
CA GLN A 47 5.51 -5.43 -6.88
C GLN A 47 6.32 -6.73 -6.73
N SER A 48 7.30 -6.74 -5.81
CA SER A 48 8.13 -7.93 -5.57
C SER A 48 7.38 -9.08 -4.87
N LEU A 49 6.23 -8.78 -4.26
CA LEU A 49 5.35 -9.77 -3.64
C LEU A 49 4.35 -10.39 -4.63
N MET A 50 4.20 -9.80 -5.82
CA MET A 50 3.24 -10.28 -6.79
C MET A 50 3.67 -11.64 -7.37
N PRO A 51 2.74 -12.59 -7.51
CA PRO A 51 2.98 -13.80 -8.28
C PRO A 51 3.45 -13.45 -9.70
N GLY A 52 4.36 -14.25 -10.27
CA GLY A 52 5.01 -13.93 -11.56
C GLY A 52 4.02 -13.66 -12.70
N GLY A 53 2.85 -14.30 -12.70
CA GLY A 53 1.78 -14.07 -13.68
C GLY A 53 1.04 -12.74 -13.56
N LEU A 54 1.26 -11.95 -12.50
CA LEU A 54 0.55 -10.70 -12.22
C LEU A 54 1.46 -9.47 -12.22
N THR A 55 2.75 -9.64 -12.53
CA THR A 55 3.71 -8.52 -12.46
C THR A 55 3.45 -7.41 -13.47
N HIS A 56 2.67 -7.68 -14.52
CA HIS A 56 2.25 -6.72 -15.54
C HIS A 56 0.95 -5.98 -15.19
N VAL A 57 0.28 -6.36 -14.10
CA VAL A 57 -1.00 -5.77 -13.71
C VAL A 57 -0.76 -4.42 -13.06
N ASN A 58 -1.37 -3.37 -13.62
CA ASN A 58 -1.39 -2.06 -12.98
C ASN A 58 -2.31 -2.08 -11.75
N TYR A 59 -1.92 -1.36 -10.71
CA TYR A 59 -2.70 -1.24 -9.48
C TYR A 59 -2.52 0.12 -8.83
N GLN A 60 -3.48 0.45 -7.97
CA GLN A 60 -3.46 1.61 -7.10
C GLN A 60 -3.38 1.16 -5.63
N LEU A 61 -2.86 2.05 -4.79
CA LEU A 61 -2.84 1.86 -3.35
C LEU A 61 -3.88 2.78 -2.70
N ARG A 62 -4.65 2.22 -1.77
CA ARG A 62 -5.60 3.00 -0.96
C ARG A 62 -5.27 2.88 0.50
N ALA A 63 -5.02 4.02 1.15
CA ALA A 63 -4.72 4.11 2.57
C ALA A 63 -5.99 4.18 3.40
N PHE A 64 -6.03 3.42 4.48
CA PHE A 64 -7.06 3.55 5.50
C PHE A 64 -6.99 4.92 6.15
N ARG A 65 -8.14 5.59 6.29
CA ARG A 65 -8.28 6.84 7.04
C ARG A 65 -9.40 6.70 8.06
N PRO A 66 -9.13 6.95 9.35
CA PRO A 66 -10.21 7.04 10.35
C PRO A 66 -11.15 8.20 9.97
N GLY A 67 -12.42 7.90 9.68
CA GLY A 67 -13.39 8.91 9.28
C GLY A 67 -14.51 8.38 8.38
N PRO A 68 -15.32 9.28 7.77
CA PRO A 68 -16.46 8.90 6.93
C PRO A 68 -16.06 8.22 5.61
N VAL A 69 -14.82 8.44 5.14
CA VAL A 69 -14.24 7.73 3.99
C VAL A 69 -13.19 6.76 4.51
N VAL A 70 -13.45 5.47 4.36
CA VAL A 70 -12.64 4.41 4.98
C VAL A 70 -11.28 4.26 4.31
N TYR A 71 -11.21 4.44 2.97
CA TYR A 71 -9.98 4.28 2.19
C TYR A 71 -9.83 5.37 1.11
N VAL A 72 -8.65 5.99 1.04
CA VAL A 72 -8.34 7.08 0.09
C VAL A 72 -7.18 6.71 -0.83
N ASN A 73 -7.23 7.14 -2.10
CA ASN A 73 -6.16 6.88 -3.05
C ASN A 73 -4.84 7.53 -2.59
N MET A 74 -3.75 6.79 -2.72
CA MET A 74 -2.41 7.28 -2.44
C MET A 74 -1.77 7.78 -3.74
N ALA A 75 -1.34 9.04 -3.76
CA ALA A 75 -0.58 9.59 -4.88
C ALA A 75 0.82 8.97 -4.93
N SER A 76 1.23 8.46 -6.10
CA SER A 76 2.53 7.79 -6.35
C SER A 76 3.75 8.62 -5.92
N GLY A 77 3.69 9.95 -6.09
CA GLY A 77 4.71 10.89 -5.66
C GLY A 77 4.59 11.38 -4.20
N GLY A 78 3.53 11.00 -3.48
CA GLY A 78 3.31 11.39 -2.09
C GLY A 78 4.24 10.67 -1.12
N ARG A 79 4.33 11.16 0.12
CA ARG A 79 5.10 10.53 1.19
C ARG A 79 4.21 9.61 2.00
N ILE A 80 4.75 8.51 2.52
CA ILE A 80 4.01 7.58 3.38
C ILE A 80 3.48 8.28 4.63
N GLY A 81 4.26 9.21 5.20
CA GLY A 81 3.90 10.02 6.36
C GLY A 81 2.71 10.96 6.13
N ASP A 82 2.36 11.26 4.88
CA ASP A 82 1.13 12.01 4.57
C ASP A 82 -0.10 11.16 4.91
N TYR A 83 0.02 9.82 4.86
CA TYR A 83 -1.06 8.85 5.07
C TYR A 83 -1.06 8.21 6.45
N PHE A 84 0.12 7.94 7.00
CA PHE A 84 0.28 7.14 8.21
C PHE A 84 1.18 7.82 9.23
N GLY A 85 0.73 7.86 10.48
CA GLY A 85 1.56 8.23 11.62
C GLY A 85 2.41 7.05 12.12
N GLU A 86 3.11 7.27 13.24
CA GLU A 86 4.05 6.28 13.80
C GLU A 86 3.35 5.16 14.59
N ASN A 87 2.18 5.45 15.17
CA ASN A 87 1.44 4.54 16.05
C ASN A 87 0.26 3.90 15.30
N LEU A 88 0.55 2.90 14.48
CA LEU A 88 -0.46 2.16 13.73
C LEU A 88 -1.02 0.97 14.53
N ASP A 89 -2.35 0.79 14.47
CA ASP A 89 -3.00 -0.38 15.03
C ASP A 89 -2.76 -1.62 14.15
N ARG A 90 -2.10 -2.62 14.73
CA ARG A 90 -1.73 -3.86 14.03
C ARG A 90 -2.91 -4.70 13.57
N ASN A 91 -4.12 -4.44 14.06
CA ASN A 91 -5.33 -5.18 13.67
C ASN A 91 -6.06 -4.56 12.47
N ILE A 92 -5.59 -3.42 11.96
CA ILE A 92 -6.21 -2.72 10.83
C ILE A 92 -5.49 -3.08 9.52
N ILE A 93 -6.26 -3.23 8.45
CA ILE A 93 -5.70 -3.25 7.09
C ILE A 93 -5.38 -1.81 6.70
N HIS A 94 -4.11 -1.45 6.73
CA HIS A 94 -3.64 -0.10 6.44
C HIS A 94 -3.79 0.25 4.96
N ILE A 95 -3.54 -0.71 4.07
CA ILE A 95 -3.52 -0.48 2.63
C ILE A 95 -4.30 -1.56 1.89
N LEU A 96 -5.15 -1.12 0.97
CA LEU A 96 -5.70 -1.97 -0.08
C LEU A 96 -4.87 -1.80 -1.35
N VAL A 97 -4.48 -2.93 -1.94
CA VAL A 97 -3.87 -3.00 -3.26
C VAL A 97 -4.98 -3.40 -4.23
N GLU A 98 -5.40 -2.46 -5.07
CA GLU A 98 -6.52 -2.64 -5.99
C GLU A 98 -6.02 -2.63 -7.44
N PRO A 99 -6.33 -3.65 -8.24
CA PRO A 99 -5.96 -3.65 -9.65
C PRO A 99 -6.75 -2.57 -10.39
N VAL A 100 -6.05 -1.79 -11.21
CA VAL A 100 -6.65 -0.77 -12.06
C VAL A 100 -6.96 -1.44 -13.41
N PRO A 101 -8.16 -1.21 -13.99
CA PRO A 101 -8.44 -1.67 -15.34
C PRO A 101 -7.37 -1.15 -16.29
N GLY A 102 -6.71 -2.03 -17.04
CA GLY A 102 -5.90 -1.59 -18.18
C GLY A 102 -6.82 -0.91 -19.19
N GLU A 103 -6.39 0.22 -19.75
CA GLU A 103 -6.94 0.66 -21.03
C GLU A 103 -6.55 -0.44 -22.04
N ASN A 104 -7.53 -1.22 -22.50
CA ASN A 104 -7.37 -2.17 -23.60
C ASN A 104 -7.13 -1.43 -24.92
#